data_AF-A0A2N0AKI6-F1
#
_entry.id   AF-A0A2N0AKI6-F1
#
_cell.length_a   1.000
_cell.length_b   1.000
_cell.length_c   1.000
_cell.angle_alpha   90.00
_cell.angle_beta   90.00
_cell.angle_gamma   90.00
#
_symmetry.space_group_name_H-M   'P 1'
#
loop_
_entity.id
_entity.type
_entity.pdbx_description
1 polymer ?
#
loop_
_entity_poly.entity_id
_entity_poly.type
_entity_poly.pdbx_seq_one_letter_code
_entity_poly.pdbx_strand_id
1 'polypeptide(L)'
;MGITAEYQSAFTSSFHEFFGNAKDIGWELYHLSSEPENDFPTWLTFTIRNPLGGRALVFRYHRLENKFYAHLKVQVIPGEENWSLDQLFHKKGYTDLDADDILSSGGEWLFFSLARHYFGIIISFCPRILEPDYFLD
;
A
#
# COMPACT_ATOMS: atom_id res chain seq x y z
N MET A 1 -4.81 -4.17 20.98
CA MET A 1 -4.24 -4.78 19.75
C MET A 1 -2.91 -4.10 19.50
N GLY A 2 -1.83 -4.82 19.21
CA GLY A 2 -0.54 -4.17 18.92
C GLY A 2 -0.58 -3.41 17.59
N ILE A 3 0.20 -2.34 17.47
CA ILE A 3 0.23 -1.48 16.26
C ILE A 3 0.46 -2.26 14.96
N THR A 4 1.28 -3.32 15.01
CA THR A 4 1.50 -4.21 13.87
C THR A 4 0.22 -4.90 13.43
N ALA A 5 -0.52 -5.49 14.39
CA ALA A 5 -1.77 -6.19 14.08
C ALA A 5 -2.85 -5.23 13.58
N GLU A 6 -2.92 -4.02 14.16
CA GLU A 6 -3.82 -2.95 13.71
C GLU A 6 -3.52 -2.54 12.26
N TYR A 7 -2.26 -2.26 11.93
CA TYR A 7 -1.83 -1.93 10.57
C TYR A 7 -2.16 -3.05 9.58
N GLN A 8 -1.81 -4.29 9.93
CA GLN A 8 -2.10 -5.46 9.09
C GLN A 8 -3.60 -5.64 8.86
N SER A 9 -4.40 -5.54 9.92
CA SER A 9 -5.86 -5.65 9.84
C SER A 9 -6.45 -4.54 8.98
N ALA A 10 -6.03 -3.30 9.16
CA ALA A 10 -6.56 -2.17 8.42
C ALA A 10 -6.33 -2.29 6.91
N PHE A 11 -5.10 -2.63 6.50
CA PHE A 11 -4.76 -2.79 5.09
C PHE A 11 -5.41 -4.04 4.48
N THR A 12 -5.42 -5.18 5.17
CA THR A 12 -6.04 -6.40 4.63
C THR A 12 -7.56 -6.27 4.54
N SER A 13 -8.23 -5.73 5.56
CA SER A 13 -9.68 -5.53 5.53
C SER A 13 -10.09 -4.52 4.47
N SER A 14 -9.39 -3.39 4.37
CA SER A 14 -9.69 -2.39 3.33
C SER A 14 -9.40 -2.96 1.94
N PHE A 15 -8.32 -3.72 1.77
CA PHE A 15 -8.03 -4.38 0.50
C PHE A 15 -9.18 -5.30 0.08
N HIS A 16 -9.66 -6.17 0.99
CA HIS A 16 -10.78 -7.06 0.70
C HIS A 16 -12.07 -6.33 0.36
N GLU A 17 -12.33 -5.19 0.99
CA GLU A 17 -13.51 -4.38 0.70
C GLU A 17 -13.49 -3.79 -0.72
N PHE A 18 -12.33 -3.32 -1.19
CA PHE A 18 -12.20 -2.66 -2.49
C PHE A 18 -11.96 -3.64 -3.65
N PHE A 19 -11.22 -4.73 -3.41
CA PHE A 19 -10.74 -5.62 -4.47
C PHE A 19 -11.21 -7.07 -4.34
N GLY A 20 -11.90 -7.43 -3.25
CA GLY A 20 -12.30 -8.81 -2.98
C GLY A 20 -11.14 -9.67 -2.47
N ASN A 21 -11.28 -11.00 -2.56
CA ASN A 21 -10.29 -11.93 -2.03
C ASN A 21 -9.07 -12.01 -2.95
N ALA A 22 -7.87 -11.78 -2.41
CA ALA A 22 -6.62 -11.78 -3.18
C ALA A 22 -6.39 -13.08 -3.97
N LYS A 23 -6.80 -14.23 -3.41
CA LYS A 23 -6.64 -15.54 -4.08
C LYS A 23 -7.50 -15.67 -5.34
N ASP A 24 -8.68 -15.07 -5.35
CA ASP A 24 -9.62 -15.18 -6.48
C ASP A 24 -9.09 -14.42 -7.71
N ILE A 25 -8.21 -13.45 -7.49
CA ILE A 25 -7.60 -12.58 -8.51
C ILE A 25 -6.09 -12.84 -8.69
N GLY A 26 -5.56 -13.89 -8.06
CA GLY A 26 -4.15 -14.29 -8.20
C GLY A 26 -3.15 -13.31 -7.59
N TRP A 27 -3.57 -12.48 -6.63
CA TRP A 27 -2.68 -11.55 -5.93
C TRP A 27 -2.15 -12.13 -4.63
N GLU A 28 -0.96 -11.70 -4.25
CA GLU A 28 -0.28 -12.07 -3.02
C GLU A 28 -0.20 -10.86 -2.09
N LEU A 29 -0.57 -11.06 -0.82
CA LEU A 29 -0.51 -10.04 0.22
C LEU A 29 0.62 -10.38 1.18
N TYR A 30 1.54 -9.43 1.38
CA TYR A 30 2.67 -9.58 2.28
C TYR A 30 2.64 -8.53 3.38
N HIS A 31 3.02 -8.95 4.58
CA HIS A 31 3.24 -8.06 5.71
C HIS A 31 4.67 -8.23 6.21
N LEU A 32 5.41 -7.13 6.27
CA LEU A 32 6.76 -7.10 6.79
C LEU A 32 6.85 -6.01 7.86
N SER A 33 7.61 -6.28 8.91
CA SER A 33 7.95 -5.30 9.94
C SER A 33 9.44 -5.38 10.24
N SER A 34 10.04 -4.27 10.64
CA SER A 34 11.42 -4.31 11.14
C SER A 34 11.52 -5.16 12.42
N GLU A 35 12.76 -5.48 12.80
CA GLU A 35 13.01 -5.93 14.17
C GLU A 35 12.62 -4.82 15.16
N PRO A 36 12.08 -5.18 16.33
CA PRO A 36 11.67 -4.21 17.34
C PRO A 36 12.91 -3.68 18.08
N GLU A 37 13.13 -2.37 18.02
CA GLU A 37 14.17 -1.72 18.84
C GLU A 37 13.68 -1.41 20.27
N ASN A 38 12.38 -1.17 20.46
CA ASN A 38 11.75 -0.86 21.76
C ASN A 38 10.27 -1.27 21.74
N ASP A 39 9.98 -2.54 22.12
CA ASP A 39 8.68 -3.24 22.16
C ASP A 39 7.86 -3.29 20.86
N PHE A 40 8.20 -2.45 19.89
CA PHE A 40 7.49 -2.28 18.62
C PHE A 40 8.49 -2.07 17.48
N PRO A 41 8.14 -2.51 16.26
CA PRO A 41 8.93 -2.28 15.07
C PRO A 41 9.03 -0.79 14.73
N THR A 42 10.14 -0.40 14.11
CA THR A 42 10.42 0.93 13.57
C THR A 42 9.62 1.21 12.32
N TRP A 43 9.45 0.21 11.44
CA TRP A 43 8.61 0.32 10.26
C TRP A 43 7.67 -0.88 10.07
N LEU A 44 6.53 -0.61 9.45
CA LEU A 44 5.50 -1.56 9.06
C LEU A 44 5.31 -1.44 7.55
N THR A 45 5.16 -2.56 6.85
CA THR A 45 4.98 -2.57 5.40
C THR A 45 3.89 -3.57 5.01
N PHE A 46 2.97 -3.12 4.17
CA PHE A 46 2.00 -3.95 3.46
C PHE A 46 2.37 -3.93 1.97
N THR A 47 2.36 -5.10 1.33
CA THR A 47 2.69 -5.22 -0.10
C THR A 47 1.64 -6.06 -0.80
N ILE A 48 1.14 -5.55 -1.92
CA ILE A 48 0.28 -6.28 -2.85
C ILE A 48 1.10 -6.56 -4.10
N ARG A 49 1.17 -7.83 -4.49
CA ARG A 49 1.91 -8.25 -5.68
C ARG A 49 1.04 -9.13 -6.56
N ASN A 50 1.15 -8.93 -7.87
CA ASN A 50 0.74 -9.93 -8.84
C ASN A 50 1.99 -10.74 -9.26
N PRO A 51 2.05 -12.06 -9.05
CA PRO A 51 3.21 -12.87 -9.43
C PRO A 51 3.53 -12.82 -10.92
N LEU A 52 2.52 -12.61 -11.75
CA LEU A 52 2.62 -12.46 -13.20
C LEU A 52 2.76 -11.00 -13.63
N GLY A 53 2.79 -10.07 -12.67
CA GLY A 53 3.14 -8.68 -12.89
C GLY A 53 4.58 -8.40 -12.46
N GLY A 54 5.31 -7.62 -13.24
CA GLY A 54 6.57 -7.00 -12.82
C GLY A 54 6.37 -5.86 -11.83
N ARG A 55 5.22 -5.81 -11.12
CA ARG A 55 4.76 -4.66 -10.35
C ARG A 55 4.25 -5.07 -8.97
N ALA A 56 4.50 -4.22 -7.97
CA ALA A 56 3.95 -4.39 -6.63
C ALA A 56 3.58 -3.03 -6.02
N LEU A 57 2.46 -2.98 -5.30
CA LEU A 57 2.11 -1.83 -4.47
C LEU A 57 2.70 -2.02 -3.08
N VAL A 58 3.41 -1.02 -2.59
CA VAL A 58 4.07 -1.05 -1.29
C VAL A 58 3.61 0.15 -0.47
N PHE A 59 2.99 -0.14 0.65
CA PHE A 59 2.57 0.83 1.65
C PHE A 59 3.46 0.65 2.87
N ARG A 60 4.09 1.70 3.35
CA ARG A 60 5.02 1.64 4.48
C ARG A 60 4.74 2.77 5.45
N TYR A 61 4.63 2.43 6.72
CA TYR A 61 4.58 3.38 7.81
C TYR A 61 5.87 3.32 8.63
N HIS A 62 6.52 4.47 8.82
CA HIS A 62 7.71 4.63 9.66
C HIS A 62 7.33 5.32 10.97
N ARG A 63 7.30 4.55 12.07
CA ARG A 63 6.75 4.98 13.36
C ARG A 63 7.53 6.14 13.98
N LEU A 64 8.86 6.05 14.00
CA LEU A 64 9.69 7.06 14.67
C LEU A 64 9.68 8.42 13.96
N GLU A 65 9.46 8.41 12.65
CA GLU A 65 9.40 9.63 11.85
C GLU A 65 7.95 10.11 11.67
N ASN A 66 6.98 9.29 12.09
CA ASN A 66 5.57 9.42 11.77
C ASN A 66 5.32 9.73 10.28
N LYS A 67 5.95 8.94 9.39
CA LYS A 67 5.82 9.12 7.93
C LYS A 67 5.18 7.91 7.28
N PHE A 68 4.41 8.18 6.24
CA PHE A 68 3.81 7.18 5.39
C PHE A 68 4.36 7.28 3.98
N TYR A 69 4.57 6.13 3.36
CA TYR A 69 5.14 6.02 2.04
C TYR A 69 4.32 5.04 1.21
N ALA A 70 3.90 5.48 0.03
CA ALA A 70 3.11 4.68 -0.89
C ALA A 70 3.83 4.63 -2.25
N HIS A 71 4.23 3.43 -2.67
CA HIS A 71 5.03 3.23 -3.87
C HIS A 71 4.46 2.16 -4.78
N LEU A 72 4.60 2.39 -6.09
CA LEU A 72 4.56 1.35 -7.10
C LEU A 72 6.00 0.91 -7.35
N LYS A 73 6.33 -0.32 -6.96
CA LYS A 73 7.56 -0.99 -7.37
C LYS A 73 7.38 -1.54 -8.77
N VAL A 74 8.32 -1.26 -9.66
CA VAL A 74 8.35 -1.77 -11.03
C VAL A 74 9.70 -2.44 -11.28
N GLN A 75 9.66 -3.71 -11.68
CA GLN A 75 10.83 -4.47 -12.09
C GLN A 75 11.26 -4.01 -13.49
N VAL A 76 12.49 -3.53 -13.61
CA VAL A 76 13.09 -3.05 -14.87
C VAL A 76 14.36 -3.86 -15.17
N ILE A 77 14.85 -3.85 -16.42
CA ILE A 77 16.10 -4.53 -16.76
C ILE A 77 17.17 -3.49 -17.14
N PRO A 78 18.26 -3.34 -16.36
CA PRO A 78 18.53 -3.96 -15.06
C PRO A 78 17.95 -3.15 -13.87
N GLY A 79 17.28 -3.82 -12.93
CA GLY A 79 17.00 -3.28 -11.59
C GLY A 79 15.52 -3.25 -11.16
N GLU A 80 15.23 -2.36 -10.21
CA GLU A 80 13.90 -2.09 -9.68
C GLU A 80 13.77 -0.59 -9.48
N GLU A 81 12.63 -0.03 -9.90
CA GLU A 81 12.29 1.37 -9.66
C GLU A 81 11.18 1.48 -8.62
N ASN A 82 11.26 2.50 -7.76
CA ASN A 82 10.22 2.85 -6.79
C ASN A 82 9.56 4.16 -7.23
N TRP A 83 8.33 4.08 -7.71
CA TRP A 83 7.57 5.26 -8.13
C TRP A 83 6.62 5.69 -7.02
N SER A 84 6.64 6.96 -6.62
CA SER A 84 5.68 7.51 -5.66
C SER A 84 4.26 7.44 -6.22
N LEU A 85 3.34 6.82 -5.47
CA LEU A 85 1.93 6.76 -5.84
C LEU A 85 1.29 8.15 -5.81
N ASP A 86 1.67 9.00 -4.86
CA ASP A 86 1.14 10.37 -4.77
C ASP A 86 1.47 11.17 -6.04
N GLN A 87 2.73 11.09 -6.50
CA GLN A 87 3.12 11.72 -7.77
C GLN A 87 2.38 11.13 -8.97
N LEU A 88 2.14 9.81 -8.99
CA LEU A 88 1.39 9.14 -10.05
C LEU A 88 -0.07 9.63 -10.06
N PHE A 89 -0.72 9.69 -8.91
CA PHE A 89 -2.11 10.11 -8.77
C PHE A 89 -2.29 11.58 -9.13
N HIS A 90 -1.36 12.44 -8.72
CA HIS A 90 -1.33 13.84 -9.11
C HIS A 90 -1.29 14.00 -10.63
N LYS A 91 -0.40 13.25 -11.31
CA LYS A 91 -0.35 13.22 -12.79
C LYS A 91 -1.64 12.71 -13.44
N LYS A 92 -2.44 11.93 -12.72
CA LYS A 92 -3.74 11.39 -13.19
C LYS A 92 -4.93 12.29 -12.83
N GLY A 93 -4.68 13.46 -12.24
CA GLY A 93 -5.71 14.47 -11.94
C GLY A 93 -6.27 14.41 -10.53
N TYR A 94 -5.73 13.56 -9.65
CA TYR A 94 -6.08 13.58 -8.23
C TYR A 94 -5.29 14.68 -7.51
N THR A 95 -5.98 15.71 -7.03
CA THR A 95 -5.35 16.92 -6.48
C THR A 95 -5.50 17.06 -4.96
N ASP A 96 -6.34 16.25 -4.33
CA ASP A 96 -6.62 16.26 -2.88
C ASP A 96 -5.61 15.40 -2.06
N LEU A 97 -4.32 15.49 -2.37
CA LEU A 97 -3.30 14.71 -1.67
C LEU A 97 -2.76 15.46 -0.45
N ASP A 98 -3.03 14.93 0.75
CA ASP A 98 -1.96 14.88 1.74
C ASP A 98 -2.08 13.66 2.66
N ALA A 99 -1.24 12.64 2.45
CA ALA A 99 -1.08 11.58 3.43
C ALA A 99 -0.63 12.16 4.78
N ASP A 100 0.04 13.31 4.77
CA ASP A 100 0.43 14.05 5.97
C ASP A 100 -0.78 14.64 6.73
N ASP A 101 -1.85 15.03 6.03
CA ASP A 101 -3.10 15.46 6.66
C ASP A 101 -3.80 14.27 7.34
N ILE A 102 -3.78 13.09 6.71
CA ILE A 102 -4.33 11.86 7.31
C ILE A 102 -3.48 11.44 8.51
N LEU A 103 -2.14 11.54 8.41
CA LEU A 103 -1.23 11.24 9.51
C LEU A 103 -1.41 12.17 10.71
N SER A 104 -1.74 13.43 10.48
CA SER A 104 -1.96 14.42 11.54
C SER A 104 -3.36 14.35 12.16
N SER A 105 -4.37 13.87 11.42
CA SER A 105 -5.78 13.87 11.85
C SER A 105 -6.38 12.47 12.14
N GLY A 106 -5.69 11.40 11.76
CA GLY A 106 -6.25 10.04 11.68
C GLY A 106 -6.65 9.40 13.01
N GLY A 107 -6.12 9.88 14.14
CA GLY A 107 -6.48 9.40 15.48
C GLY A 107 -6.47 7.87 15.61
N GLU A 108 -7.52 7.31 16.22
CA GLU A 108 -7.69 5.86 16.40
C GLU A 108 -7.92 5.07 15.10
N TRP A 109 -8.25 5.75 14.00
CA TRP A 109 -8.59 5.12 12.71
C TRP A 109 -7.50 5.34 11.66
N LEU A 110 -6.31 5.77 12.06
CA LEU A 110 -5.24 6.22 11.18
C LEU A 110 -4.98 5.25 10.02
N PHE A 111 -4.73 3.98 10.32
CA PHE A 111 -4.38 3.02 9.27
C PHE A 111 -5.55 2.65 8.36
N PHE A 112 -6.78 2.66 8.88
CA PHE A 112 -7.97 2.48 8.05
C PHE A 112 -8.17 3.68 7.13
N SER A 113 -7.99 4.90 7.63
CA SER A 113 -8.07 6.12 6.82
C SER A 113 -7.02 6.12 5.71
N LEU A 114 -5.76 5.76 6.02
CA LEU A 114 -4.71 5.62 5.02
C LEU A 114 -5.05 4.55 3.98
N ALA A 115 -5.41 3.34 4.41
CA ALA A 115 -5.71 2.25 3.49
C ALA A 115 -6.89 2.60 2.55
N ARG A 116 -7.99 3.13 3.10
CA ARG A 116 -9.16 3.55 2.32
C ARG A 116 -8.84 4.70 1.37
N HIS A 117 -8.03 5.66 1.80
CA HIS A 117 -7.59 6.76 0.93
C HIS A 117 -6.87 6.23 -0.30
N TYR A 118 -5.82 5.43 -0.11
CA TYR A 118 -5.03 4.90 -1.22
C TYR A 118 -5.81 3.93 -2.11
N PHE A 119 -6.56 2.99 -1.52
CA PHE A 119 -7.36 2.04 -2.32
C PHE A 119 -8.51 2.72 -3.05
N GLY A 120 -9.14 3.73 -2.44
CA GLY A 120 -10.14 4.58 -3.09
C GLY A 120 -9.57 5.30 -4.32
N ILE A 121 -8.40 5.91 -4.20
CA ILE A 121 -7.77 6.58 -5.35
C ILE A 121 -7.41 5.55 -6.43
N ILE A 122 -6.85 4.40 -6.06
CA ILE A 122 -6.48 3.35 -7.01
C ILE A 122 -7.70 2.91 -7.82
N ILE A 123 -8.83 2.57 -7.17
CA ILE A 123 -10.01 2.10 -7.90
C ILE A 123 -10.61 3.21 -8.79
N SER A 124 -10.52 4.48 -8.38
CA SER A 124 -11.07 5.60 -9.15
C SER A 124 -10.18 6.07 -10.30
N PHE A 125 -8.85 6.08 -10.15
CA PHE A 125 -7.93 6.72 -11.09
C PHE A 125 -6.95 5.75 -11.76
N CYS A 126 -6.66 4.61 -11.14
CA CYS A 126 -5.64 3.65 -11.61
C CYS A 126 -6.08 2.18 -11.39
N PRO A 127 -7.30 1.76 -11.79
CA PRO A 127 -7.81 0.43 -11.43
C PRO A 127 -6.96 -0.72 -12.00
N ARG A 128 -6.20 -0.45 -13.08
CA ARG A 128 -5.34 -1.43 -13.76
C ARG A 128 -3.93 -1.57 -13.18
N ILE A 129 -3.63 -0.87 -12.09
CA ILE A 129 -2.25 -0.77 -11.58
C ILE A 129 -1.65 -2.13 -11.16
N LEU A 130 -2.52 -3.11 -10.84
CA LEU A 130 -2.17 -4.48 -10.46
C LEU A 130 -2.66 -5.56 -11.45
N GLU A 131 -3.15 -5.17 -12.63
CA GLU A 131 -3.45 -6.14 -13.68
C GLU A 131 -2.17 -6.90 -14.08
N PRO A 132 -2.25 -8.20 -14.35
CA PRO A 132 -1.10 -9.00 -14.75
C PRO A 132 -0.50 -8.46 -16.05
N ASP A 133 0.82 -8.53 -16.17
CA ASP A 133 1.51 -8.19 -17.43
C ASP A 133 1.39 -9.34 -18.45
N TYR A 134 1.16 -10.56 -17.96
CA TYR A 134 1.05 -11.78 -18.74
C TYR A 134 -0.11 -12.65 -18.25
N PHE A 135 -0.84 -13.25 -19.18
CA PHE A 135 -1.77 -14.33 -18.88
C PHE A 135 -1.05 -15.66 -19.09
N LEU A 136 -1.17 -16.58 -18.14
CA LEU A 136 -0.77 -17.97 -18.35
C LEU A 136 -1.95 -18.66 -19.04
N ASP A 137 -1.77 -19.02 -20.32
CA ASP A 137 -2.68 -19.91 -21.05
C ASP A 137 -2.54 -21.36 -20.58
#